data_AF-A0A1W9Z4S4-F1
#
_entry.id   AF-A0A1W9Z4S4-F1
#
_cell.length_a   1.000
_cell.length_b   1.000
_cell.length_c   1.000
_cell.angle_alpha   90.00
_cell.angle_beta   90.00
_cell.angle_gamma   90.00
#
_symmetry.space_group_name_H-M   'P 1'
#
loop_
_entity.id
_entity.type
_entity.pdbx_description
1 polymer ?
#
loop_
_entity_poly.entity_id
_entity_poly.type
_entity_poly.pdbx_seq_one_letter_code
_entity_poly.pdbx_strand_id
1 'polypeptide(L)' 'MVAARRRIEGVDVPVVPAGAVGRVTTTTVFGNPKRVHFAVADTWGTKRFHVRVRRGDVEQVSDAVPEDAR' A
#
# COMPACT_ATOMS: atom_id res chain seq x y z
N MET A 1 -4.88 5.51 6.03
CA MET A 1 -4.13 4.89 4.92
C MET A 1 -3.30 3.70 5.42
N VAL A 2 -2.51 3.04 4.57
CA VAL A 2 -1.46 2.10 5.01
C VAL A 2 -0.15 2.39 4.33
N ALA A 3 0.97 2.10 4.99
CA ALA A 3 2.30 2.12 4.39
C ALA A 3 2.88 0.70 4.35
N ALA A 4 3.65 0.39 3.31
CA ALA A 4 4.41 -0.84 3.24
C ALA A 4 5.56 -0.80 4.27
N ARG A 5 5.58 -1.74 5.23
CA ARG A 5 6.66 -1.82 6.24
C ARG A 5 7.96 -2.35 5.66
N ARG A 6 7.86 -3.13 4.59
CA ARG A 6 8.96 -3.76 3.89
C ARG A 6 8.70 -3.76 2.40
N ARG A 7 9.75 -4.05 1.62
CA ARG A 7 9.60 -4.30 0.19
C ARG A 7 8.64 -5.48 -0.02
N ILE A 8 7.60 -5.26 -0.82
CA ILE A 8 6.62 -6.30 -1.18
C ILE A 8 6.86 -6.70 -2.62
N GLU A 9 7.14 -7.99 -2.82
CA GLU A 9 7.49 -8.59 -4.11
C GLU A 9 6.64 -9.84 -4.31
N GLY A 10 6.22 -10.13 -5.53
CA GLY A 10 5.48 -11.34 -5.85
C GLY A 10 5.40 -11.59 -7.34
N VAL A 11 5.01 -12.81 -7.71
CA VAL A 11 5.01 -13.32 -9.09
C VAL A 11 4.10 -12.52 -10.05
N ASP A 12 3.18 -11.70 -9.53
CA ASP A 12 2.20 -10.94 -10.33
C ASP A 12 1.93 -9.55 -9.74
N VAL A 13 2.91 -8.99 -9.04
CA VAL A 13 2.78 -7.65 -8.45
C VAL A 13 4.07 -6.86 -8.63
N PRO A 14 3.97 -5.60 -9.12
CA PRO A 14 5.11 -4.70 -9.16
C PRO A 14 5.72 -4.57 -7.77
N VAL A 15 7.05 -4.45 -7.74
CA VAL A 15 7.79 -4.23 -6.51
C VAL A 15 7.26 -2.98 -5.81
N VAL A 16 6.74 -3.16 -4.59
CA VAL A 16 6.35 -2.05 -3.72
C VAL A 16 7.54 -1.74 -2.82
N PRO A 17 8.15 -0.54 -2.90
CA PRO A 17 9.21 -0.16 -1.98
C PRO A 17 8.66 0.00 -0.55
N ALA A 18 9.52 -0.21 0.44
CA ALA A 18 9.18 0.12 1.82
C ALA A 18 8.84 1.62 1.94
N GLY A 19 7.85 1.96 2.75
CA GLY A 19 7.34 3.32 2.90
C GLY A 19 6.32 3.74 1.84
N ALA A 20 6.08 2.94 0.80
CA ALA A 20 5.03 3.24 -0.17
C ALA A 20 3.66 3.31 0.53
N VAL A 21 2.93 4.40 0.30
CA VAL A 21 1.60 4.60 0.87
C VAL A 21 0.54 4.08 -0.09
N GLY A 22 -0.39 3.30 0.43
CA GLY A 22 -1.49 2.71 -0.31
C GLY A 22 -2.82 2.89 0.40
N ARG A 23 -3.90 2.87 -0.39
CA ARG A 23 -5.27 2.88 0.12
C ARG A 23 -5.77 1.45 0.22
N VAL A 24 -6.29 1.08 1.38
CA VAL A 24 -6.93 -0.23 1.57
C VAL A 24 -8.22 -0.28 0.76
N THR A 25 -8.34 -1.23 -0.15
CA THR A 25 -9.54 -1.41 -0.97
C THR A 25 -10.39 -2.60 -0.55
N THR A 26 -9.80 -3.61 0.12
CA THR A 26 -10.57 -4.74 0.65
C THR A 26 -9.96 -5.26 1.95
N THR A 27 -10.80 -5.38 2.97
CA THR A 27 -10.48 -6.00 4.27
C THR A 27 -11.37 -7.22 4.47
N THR A 28 -10.90 -8.40 4.08
CA THR A 28 -11.60 -9.65 4.41
C THR A 28 -11.43 -9.92 5.90
N VAL A 29 -12.55 -9.94 6.63
CA VAL A 29 -12.63 -10.40 8.02
C VAL A 29 -12.57 -11.94 7.97
N PHE A 30 -11.77 -12.57 8.83
CA PHE A 30 -11.41 -14.01 8.83
C PHE A 30 -10.33 -14.47 7.82
N GLY A 31 -9.06 -14.27 8.19
CA GLY A 31 -7.94 -15.10 7.71
C GLY A 31 -7.42 -14.88 6.28
N ASN A 32 -8.07 -14.04 5.46
CA ASN A 32 -7.70 -13.82 4.06
C ASN A 32 -7.02 -12.47 3.79
N PRO A 33 -6.12 -12.40 2.78
CA PRO A 33 -5.19 -11.29 2.60
C PRO A 33 -5.88 -9.98 2.25
N LYS A 34 -5.45 -8.91 2.91
CA LYS A 34 -5.90 -7.53 2.70
C LYS A 34 -5.48 -7.09 1.31
N ARG A 35 -6.36 -6.46 0.53
CA ARG A 35 -5.96 -5.83 -0.75
C ARG A 35 -5.75 -4.34 -0.54
N VAL A 36 -4.60 -3.87 -1.01
CA VAL A 36 -4.20 -2.47 -0.97
C VAL A 36 -3.96 -1.99 -2.39
N HIS A 37 -4.59 -0.89 -2.74
CA HIS A 37 -4.31 -0.15 -3.96
C HIS A 37 -3.12 0.76 -3.70
N PHE A 38 -2.01 0.48 -4.36
CA PHE A 38 -0.82 1.32 -4.35
C PHE A 38 -0.77 2.15 -5.63
N ALA A 39 -0.35 3.40 -5.47
CA ALA A 39 0.11 4.25 -6.56
C ALA A 39 1.61 4.45 -6.38
N VAL A 40 2.41 3.87 -7.26
CA VAL A 40 3.87 4.02 -7.25
C VAL A 40 4.25 4.83 -8.48
N ALA A 41 4.89 5.97 -8.28
CA ALA A 41 5.54 6.70 -9.36
C ALA A 41 6.87 6.03 -9.68
N ASP A 42 7.01 5.51 -10.90
CA ASP A 42 8.27 5.04 -11.44
C ASP A 42 8.77 5.97 -12.56
N THR A 43 9.93 5.67 -13.14
CA THR A 43 10.53 6.41 -14.26
C THR A 43 9.69 6.45 -15.54
N TRP A 44 8.62 5.64 -15.63
CA TRP A 44 7.69 5.59 -16.76
C TRP A 44 6.29 6.13 -16.41
N GLY A 45 6.08 6.63 -15.19
CA GLY A 45 4.85 7.27 -14.74
C GLY A 45 4.24 6.64 -13.50
N THR A 46 3.05 7.10 -13.11
CA THR A 46 2.35 6.57 -11.93
C THR A 46 1.63 5.27 -12.27
N LYS A 47 2.15 4.15 -11.76
CA LYS A 47 1.52 2.84 -11.85
C LYS A 47 0.60 2.60 -10.67
N ARG A 48 -0.62 2.14 -10.98
CA ARG A 48 -1.69 1.87 -10.03
C ARG A 48 -2.03 0.39 -10.06
N PHE A 49 -1.94 -0.29 -8.93
CA PHE A 49 -2.16 -1.74 -8.87
C PHE A 49 -2.62 -2.22 -7.50
N HIS A 50 -3.29 -3.37 -7.49
CA HIS A 50 -3.83 -3.99 -6.29
C HIS A 50 -2.91 -5.09 -5.79
N VAL A 51 -2.36 -4.92 -4.58
CA VAL A 51 -1.46 -5.88 -3.96
C VAL A 51 -2.20 -6.61 -2.84
N ARG A 52 -2.05 -7.93 -2.81
CA ARG A 52 -2.42 -8.74 -1.65
C ARG A 52 -1.33 -8.58 -0.59
N VAL A 53 -1.68 -8.05 0.57
CA VAL A 53 -0.76 -7.83 1.69
C VAL A 53 -1.23 -8.63 2.91
N ARG A 54 -0.28 -9.11 3.71
CA ARG A 54 -0.54 -9.68 5.03
C ARG A 54 -0.46 -8.56 6.08
N ARG A 55 -1.01 -8.82 7.26
CA ARG A 55 -1.00 -7.84 8.38
C ARG A 55 0.42 -7.40 8.78
N GLY A 56 1.44 -8.24 8.58
CA GLY A 56 2.84 -7.89 8.85
C GLY A 56 3.53 -7.07 7.75
N ASP A 57 2.99 -7.04 6.53
CA ASP A 57 3.61 -6.35 5.39
C ASP A 57 3.32 -4.85 5.38
N VAL A 58 2.24 -4.44 6.04
CA VAL A 58 1.76 -3.05 6.04
C VAL A 58 1.45 -2.57 7.44
N GLU A 59 1.68 -1.29 7.69
CA GLU A 59 1.25 -0.62 8.92
C GLU A 59 0.15 0.39 8.63
N GLN A 60 -0.74 0.58 9.60
CA GLN A 60 -1.75 1.63 9.50
C GLN A 60 -1.06 2.97 9.71
N VAL A 61 -1.26 3.85 8.75
CA VAL A 61 -0.84 5.25 8.86
C VAL A 61 -2.13 6.06 8.94
N SER A 62 -2.25 6.87 9.98
CA SER A 62 -3.33 7.83 10.10
C SER A 62 -3.34 8.71 8.85
N ASP A 63 -4.52 9.01 8.35
CA ASP A 63 -4.72 10.07 7.34
C ASP A 63 -4.56 11.40 8.08
N ALA A 64 -3.35 11.69 8.57
CA ALA A 64 -3.02 13.04 8.95
C ALA A 64 -2.83 13.78 7.62
N VAL A 65 -3.90 14.36 7.10
CA VAL A 65 -3.79 15.48 6.18
C VAL A 65 -2.85 16.45 6.88
N PRO A 66 -1.68 16.82 6.32
CA PRO A 66 -0.90 17.87 6.93
C PRO A 66 -1.79 19.12 6.95
N GLU A 67 -2.29 19.47 8.13
CA GLU A 67 -3.15 20.64 8.37
C GLU A 67 -2.31 21.93 8.41
N ASP A 68 -1.31 22.01 7.54
CA ASP A 68 -0.36 23.13 7.47
C ASP A 68 -0.19 23.56 6.01
N ALA A 69 -1.22 24.21 5.51
CA ALA A 69 -1.11 25.21 4.46
C ALA A 69 -2.25 26.22 4.64
N ARG A 70 -2.22 26.95 5.75
CA ARG A 70 -2.97 28.20 5.90
C ARG A 70 -2.06 29.38 5.58
#